data_AF-A0A522AGY3-F1
#
_entry.id   AF-A0A522AGY3-F1
#
_cell.length_a   1.000
_cell.length_b   1.000
_cell.length_c   1.000
_cell.angle_alpha   90.00
_cell.angle_beta   90.00
_cell.angle_gamma   90.00
#
_symmetry.space_group_name_H-M   'P 1'
#
loop_
_entity.id
_entity.type
_entity.pdbx_description
1 polymer ?
#
loop_
_entity_poly.entity_id
_entity_poly.type
_entity_poly.pdbx_seq_one_letter_code
_entity_poly.pdbx_strand_id
1 'polypeptide(L)'
;MATHDSQSWRVHPASGKLAMKRCVKLLLHQTFLWICALWSVVQLSPAARAGGLQPGDSVAICGDSITEQKLYSVFIEDYLLMCQPVTNLTAHQFGWSGERADGFASRINGEVLPFHPAVATTCYGMNDGAYAPIDAGRQTAYRKSTEAIVKQFRDAGVHLIVIGSPSPVDSDSFDRFGRSIKAATYNQTLADLTRIAGEVAREQGVVFANVYAPMTQVMQAAKAKYGVDYHVAGADGIHPAPNGHLVMAYAFLKALGCSGDIGTFTWDAQSGIATATEGHKITSTAKGIIEIESTRYPFCCSGKPADPNSPTGVLEFLPFNEELNRLQLVVRNSSATQLTVTWGNHAKLFTAAQLERGINLAAEFQDNPFSESFARVDNVVRTQQTFETPAVQNLLHHLPSWNTLLPEEKNQVEQLKASLVRKAKALSQSSRNAVTPVKHSIKIEPVS
;
A
#
# COMPACT_ATOMS: atom_id res chain seq x y z
N MET A 1 -1.17 85.15 -28.26
CA MET A 1 -0.35 86.32 -28.64
C MET A 1 1.10 85.84 -28.72
N ALA A 2 1.74 86.07 -29.88
CA ALA A 2 3.10 85.71 -30.32
C ALA A 2 3.39 84.18 -30.37
N THR A 3 3.52 83.42 -31.47
CA THR A 3 4.01 83.54 -32.88
C THR A 3 5.52 83.67 -33.10
N HIS A 4 5.99 82.87 -34.09
CA HIS A 4 7.27 82.82 -34.83
C HIS A 4 8.37 81.94 -34.23
N ASP A 5 9.17 81.16 -34.98
CA ASP A 5 9.35 80.86 -36.43
C ASP A 5 10.32 79.64 -36.46
N SER A 6 10.26 78.60 -37.29
CA SER A 6 10.25 78.42 -38.77
C SER A 6 11.61 77.92 -39.35
N GLN A 7 11.50 77.15 -40.45
CA GLN A 7 12.50 76.72 -41.47
C GLN A 7 13.45 75.53 -41.16
N SER A 8 13.35 74.35 -41.80
CA SER A 8 13.58 73.90 -43.23
C SER A 8 15.07 73.94 -43.66
N TRP A 9 15.67 72.92 -44.30
CA TRP A 9 15.55 72.56 -45.73
C TRP A 9 16.12 71.16 -46.10
N ARG A 10 15.50 70.59 -47.16
CA ARG A 10 15.77 69.54 -48.19
C ARG A 10 17.26 69.14 -48.47
N VAL A 11 17.66 68.05 -49.18
CA VAL A 11 17.29 67.51 -50.52
C VAL A 11 17.87 66.07 -50.72
N HIS A 12 17.22 65.21 -51.54
CA HIS A 12 17.70 63.93 -52.16
C HIS A 12 18.65 64.19 -53.40
N PRO A 13 19.05 63.25 -54.32
CA PRO A 13 18.92 61.77 -54.46
C PRO A 13 20.19 61.01 -54.99
N ALA A 14 20.03 59.68 -55.21
CA ALA A 14 20.40 58.92 -56.44
C ALA A 14 21.50 57.83 -56.45
N SER A 15 21.05 56.60 -56.77
CA SER A 15 21.58 55.61 -57.76
C SER A 15 22.83 54.75 -57.47
N GLY A 16 22.77 53.47 -57.90
CA GLY A 16 23.95 52.68 -58.29
C GLY A 16 23.96 51.20 -57.88
N LYS A 17 23.85 50.28 -58.85
CA LYS A 17 23.99 48.81 -58.73
C LYS A 17 25.47 48.38 -58.64
N LEU A 18 25.82 47.31 -57.91
CA LEU A 18 26.73 46.24 -58.38
C LEU A 18 26.79 45.01 -57.44
N ALA A 19 27.20 43.88 -58.02
CA ALA A 19 27.10 42.52 -57.49
C ALA A 19 28.40 41.97 -56.87
N MET A 20 28.29 40.71 -56.39
CA MET A 20 29.32 39.66 -56.21
C MET A 20 29.96 39.40 -54.82
N LYS A 21 29.54 38.25 -54.26
CA LYS A 21 30.34 37.07 -53.81
C LYS A 21 31.27 37.14 -52.57
N ARG A 22 30.92 36.21 -51.66
CA ARG A 22 31.74 35.24 -50.88
C ARG A 22 32.29 35.62 -49.49
N CYS A 23 31.86 34.77 -48.55
CA CYS A 23 32.36 34.38 -47.22
C CYS A 23 33.80 34.78 -46.85
N VAL A 24 34.01 35.17 -45.58
CA VAL A 24 34.81 34.46 -44.56
C VAL A 24 34.52 35.05 -43.15
N LYS A 25 34.53 34.15 -42.16
CA LYS A 25 34.34 34.31 -40.70
C LYS A 25 35.16 35.43 -40.04
N LEU A 26 34.62 36.08 -38.99
CA LEU A 26 35.09 35.96 -37.59
C LEU A 26 34.22 36.80 -36.63
N LEU A 27 33.90 36.22 -35.48
CA LEU A 27 33.25 36.87 -34.32
C LEU A 27 34.14 37.98 -33.73
N LEU A 28 33.54 39.00 -33.11
CA LEU A 28 33.83 39.42 -31.72
C LEU A 28 32.95 40.63 -31.28
N HIS A 29 32.02 40.32 -30.37
CA HIS A 29 31.74 41.03 -29.11
C HIS A 29 31.09 42.43 -29.07
N GLN A 30 30.02 42.44 -28.25
CA GLN A 30 29.42 43.55 -27.48
C GLN A 30 28.40 44.45 -28.19
N THR A 31 27.12 44.17 -27.95
CA THR A 31 26.22 44.99 -27.13
C THR A 31 24.78 44.55 -27.40
N PHE A 32 24.11 43.90 -26.46
CA PHE A 32 22.66 44.00 -26.36
C PHE A 32 22.23 43.63 -24.94
N LEU A 33 21.98 44.67 -24.15
CA LEU A 33 21.31 44.55 -22.86
C LEU A 33 19.79 44.60 -23.11
N TRP A 34 19.11 43.57 -22.60
CA TRP A 34 17.82 43.62 -21.90
C TRP A 34 16.58 44.08 -22.68
N ILE A 35 15.72 43.12 -23.05
CA ILE A 35 14.34 42.94 -22.56
C ILE A 35 13.99 41.47 -22.87
N CYS A 36 14.29 40.56 -21.94
CA CYS A 36 13.63 39.26 -21.88
C CYS A 36 12.77 39.30 -20.62
N ALA A 37 11.48 39.55 -20.81
CA ALA A 37 10.48 39.38 -19.77
C ALA A 37 10.64 37.96 -19.21
N LEU A 38 11.00 37.89 -17.92
CA LEU A 38 10.94 36.70 -17.10
C LEU A 38 9.49 36.22 -17.06
N TRP A 39 9.10 35.39 -18.02
CA TRP A 39 8.14 34.33 -17.78
C TRP A 39 8.84 33.28 -16.92
N SER A 40 8.94 33.58 -15.63
CA SER A 40 9.09 32.55 -14.61
C SER A 40 7.79 31.77 -14.62
N VAL A 41 7.66 30.82 -15.55
CA VAL A 41 6.80 29.68 -15.34
C VAL A 41 7.36 29.06 -14.06
N VAL A 42 6.71 29.35 -12.94
CA VAL A 42 6.81 28.51 -11.75
C VAL A 42 6.34 27.16 -12.27
N GLN A 43 7.29 26.32 -12.68
CA GLN A 43 7.03 24.92 -12.78
C GLN A 43 6.75 24.51 -11.34
N LEU A 44 5.45 24.50 -11.01
CA LEU A 44 4.95 23.61 -10.00
C LEU A 44 5.48 22.25 -10.42
N SER A 45 6.58 21.82 -9.80
CA SER A 45 6.98 20.43 -9.83
C SER A 45 5.70 19.64 -9.56
N PRO A 46 5.36 18.66 -10.41
CA PRO A 46 4.31 17.73 -10.04
C PRO A 46 4.65 17.29 -8.62
N ALA A 47 3.69 17.42 -7.69
CA ALA A 47 3.83 16.79 -6.39
C ALA A 47 4.40 15.40 -6.65
N ALA A 48 5.60 15.13 -6.09
CA ALA A 48 6.36 13.94 -6.42
C ALA A 48 5.38 12.78 -6.47
N ARG A 49 5.27 12.14 -7.64
CA ARG A 49 4.53 10.89 -7.75
C ARG A 49 5.30 9.96 -6.83
N ALA A 50 4.85 9.82 -5.59
CA ALA A 50 5.57 9.11 -4.54
C ALA A 50 5.99 7.77 -5.12
N GLY A 51 7.29 7.51 -5.14
CA GLY A 51 7.97 6.64 -6.11
C GLY A 51 7.73 5.14 -5.94
N GLY A 52 6.53 4.72 -5.50
CA GLY A 52 6.10 3.34 -5.34
C GLY A 52 7.04 2.49 -4.48
N LEU A 53 6.76 1.19 -4.47
CA LEU A 53 7.72 0.20 -3.99
C LEU A 53 8.80 -0.05 -5.05
N GLN A 54 10.04 -0.21 -4.61
CA GLN A 54 11.22 -0.39 -5.44
C GLN A 54 11.91 -1.73 -5.16
N PRO A 55 12.65 -2.29 -6.14
CA PRO A 55 13.45 -3.48 -5.92
C PRO A 55 14.40 -3.33 -4.72
N GLY A 56 14.38 -4.31 -3.81
CA GLY A 56 15.20 -4.33 -2.61
C GLY A 56 14.66 -3.53 -1.43
N ASP A 57 13.48 -2.92 -1.53
CA ASP A 57 12.88 -2.19 -0.41
C ASP A 57 12.70 -3.08 0.83
N SER A 58 12.95 -2.48 1.99
CA SER A 58 12.59 -3.02 3.30
C SER A 58 11.45 -2.21 3.88
N VAL A 59 10.28 -2.85 4.05
CA VAL A 59 9.05 -2.24 4.52
C VAL A 59 8.90 -2.43 6.02
N ALA A 60 8.95 -1.34 6.79
CA ALA A 60 8.60 -1.34 8.22
C ALA A 60 7.11 -1.09 8.41
N ILE A 61 6.41 -2.01 9.06
CA ILE A 61 4.98 -1.90 9.39
C ILE A 61 4.85 -1.57 10.87
N CYS A 62 4.67 -0.30 11.20
CA CYS A 62 4.72 0.21 12.58
C CYS A 62 3.32 0.58 13.09
N GLY A 63 3.07 0.35 14.37
CA GLY A 63 1.84 0.76 15.03
C GLY A 63 1.72 0.19 16.44
N ASP A 64 0.53 0.28 17.00
CA ASP A 64 0.25 -0.09 18.39
C ASP A 64 -0.17 -1.57 18.57
N SER A 65 -1.03 -1.87 19.56
CA SER A 65 -1.55 -3.22 19.84
C SER A 65 -2.25 -3.84 18.64
N ILE A 66 -2.89 -3.05 17.78
CA ILE A 66 -3.57 -3.57 16.59
C ILE A 66 -2.53 -4.14 15.62
N THR A 67 -1.38 -3.49 15.49
CA THR A 67 -0.26 -4.00 14.67
C THR A 67 0.36 -5.24 15.30
N GLU A 68 0.50 -5.24 16.62
CA GLU A 68 1.03 -6.38 17.38
C GLU A 68 0.17 -7.66 17.21
N GLN A 69 -1.10 -7.55 16.83
CA GLN A 69 -1.93 -8.72 16.51
C GLN A 69 -1.42 -9.52 15.29
N LYS A 70 -0.55 -8.93 14.45
CA LYS A 70 0.06 -9.58 13.27
C LYS A 70 -0.95 -10.12 12.26
N LEU A 71 -2.02 -9.36 12.00
CA LEU A 71 -3.04 -9.74 11.02
C LEU A 71 -2.91 -8.88 9.76
N TYR A 72 -3.19 -7.57 9.82
CA TYR A 72 -3.04 -6.72 8.63
C TYR A 72 -1.60 -6.63 8.14
N SER A 73 -0.61 -6.72 9.04
CA SER A 73 0.81 -6.72 8.68
C SER A 73 1.21 -8.00 7.94
N VAL A 74 0.62 -9.15 8.29
CA VAL A 74 0.77 -10.40 7.53
C VAL A 74 0.09 -10.28 6.17
N PHE A 75 -1.13 -9.75 6.11
CA PHE A 75 -1.84 -9.56 4.84
C PHE A 75 -1.10 -8.60 3.89
N ILE A 76 -0.46 -7.55 4.40
CA ILE A 76 0.41 -6.68 3.59
C ILE A 76 1.59 -7.49 3.05
N GLU A 77 2.33 -8.21 3.91
CA GLU A 77 3.50 -8.97 3.46
C GLU A 77 3.12 -10.08 2.47
N ASP A 78 2.07 -10.85 2.74
CA ASP A 78 1.52 -11.85 1.81
C ASP A 78 1.22 -11.26 0.44
N TYR A 79 0.58 -10.08 0.40
CA TYR A 79 0.25 -9.41 -0.84
C TYR A 79 1.51 -8.98 -1.60
N LEU A 80 2.49 -8.40 -0.90
CA LEU A 80 3.74 -7.94 -1.49
C LEU A 80 4.68 -9.07 -1.92
N LEU A 81 4.49 -10.29 -1.40
CA LEU A 81 5.26 -11.47 -1.78
C LEU A 81 4.59 -12.29 -2.88
N MET A 82 3.27 -12.46 -2.81
CA MET A 82 2.54 -13.38 -3.69
C MET A 82 1.76 -12.67 -4.79
N CYS A 83 1.13 -11.53 -4.50
CA CYS A 83 0.16 -10.90 -5.41
C CYS A 83 0.83 -9.92 -6.37
N GLN A 84 1.57 -8.96 -5.80
CA GLN A 84 2.31 -7.95 -6.57
C GLN A 84 3.79 -7.96 -6.13
N PRO A 85 4.55 -9.02 -6.46
CA PRO A 85 5.92 -9.17 -6.02
C PRO A 85 6.81 -8.05 -6.57
N VAL A 86 7.58 -7.44 -5.67
CA VAL A 86 8.67 -6.52 -6.00
C VAL A 86 9.99 -7.24 -5.73
N THR A 87 10.90 -7.21 -6.69
CA THR A 87 12.16 -7.99 -6.63
C THR A 87 12.93 -7.71 -5.34
N ASN A 88 13.28 -8.75 -4.59
CA ASN A 88 14.05 -8.67 -3.34
C ASN A 88 13.43 -7.80 -2.22
N LEU A 89 12.13 -7.49 -2.28
CA LEU A 89 11.46 -6.75 -1.21
C LEU A 89 11.36 -7.60 0.07
N THR A 90 11.47 -6.92 1.22
CA THR A 90 11.28 -7.52 2.56
C THR A 90 10.26 -6.69 3.34
N ALA A 91 9.56 -7.30 4.29
CA ALA A 91 8.68 -6.59 5.21
C ALA A 91 8.89 -7.09 6.64
N HIS A 92 8.71 -6.21 7.62
CA HIS A 92 8.84 -6.51 9.05
C HIS A 92 7.83 -5.69 9.85
N GLN A 93 7.18 -6.29 10.84
CA GLN A 93 6.27 -5.58 11.73
C GLN A 93 6.96 -5.11 13.02
N PHE A 94 6.55 -3.94 13.49
CA PHE A 94 7.08 -3.26 14.68
C PHE A 94 5.94 -2.81 15.60
N GLY A 95 4.92 -3.66 15.77
CA GLY A 95 3.75 -3.42 16.62
C GLY A 95 4.08 -3.41 18.11
N TRP A 96 3.47 -2.49 18.86
CA TRP A 96 3.65 -2.38 20.32
C TRP A 96 2.35 -2.05 21.07
N SER A 97 1.91 -2.94 21.96
CA SER A 97 0.65 -2.78 22.70
C SER A 97 0.62 -1.57 23.62
N GLY A 98 -0.47 -0.80 23.50
CA GLY A 98 -0.68 0.41 24.30
C GLY A 98 0.18 1.61 23.88
N GLU A 99 1.01 1.45 22.84
CA GLU A 99 1.90 2.51 22.37
C GLU A 99 1.11 3.69 21.78
N ARG A 100 1.64 4.89 22.03
CA ARG A 100 1.24 6.16 21.43
C ARG A 100 2.32 6.63 20.47
N ALA A 101 2.01 7.61 19.62
CA ALA A 101 2.94 8.12 18.63
C ALA A 101 4.24 8.68 19.24
N ASP A 102 4.21 9.26 20.45
CA ASP A 102 5.39 9.75 21.16
C ASP A 102 6.29 8.62 21.68
N GLY A 103 5.69 7.54 22.18
CA GLY A 103 6.39 6.30 22.54
C GLY A 103 7.13 5.72 21.33
N PHE A 104 6.43 5.64 20.19
CA PHE A 104 7.05 5.15 18.96
C PHE A 104 8.21 6.06 18.50
N ALA A 105 7.97 7.37 18.47
CA ALA A 105 9.00 8.35 18.12
C ALA A 105 10.26 8.20 18.97
N SER A 106 10.15 7.74 20.22
CA SER A 106 11.28 7.57 21.14
C SER A 106 12.12 6.32 20.85
N ARG A 107 11.58 5.32 20.15
CA ARG A 107 12.25 4.02 19.95
C ARG A 107 12.69 3.70 18.52
N ILE A 108 12.29 4.51 17.52
CA ILE A 108 12.64 4.32 16.09
C ILE A 108 14.14 4.00 15.90
N ASN A 109 15.03 4.79 16.51
CA ASN A 109 16.48 4.64 16.35
C ASN A 109 17.02 3.31 16.91
N GLY A 110 16.48 2.87 18.05
CA GLY A 110 16.95 1.67 18.75
C GLY A 110 16.41 0.38 18.16
N GLU A 111 15.19 0.43 17.61
CA GLU A 111 14.40 -0.77 17.37
C GLU A 111 13.95 -0.95 15.92
N VAL A 112 13.78 0.13 15.14
CA VAL A 112 13.32 0.06 13.74
C VAL A 112 14.48 0.26 12.77
N LEU A 113 15.27 1.33 12.96
CA LEU A 113 16.40 1.64 12.07
C LEU A 113 17.50 0.57 11.97
N PRO A 114 17.72 -0.33 12.96
CA PRO A 114 18.65 -1.45 12.79
C PRO A 114 18.28 -2.40 11.64
N PHE A 115 17.03 -2.38 11.19
CA PHE A 115 16.54 -3.18 10.07
C PHE A 115 16.67 -2.45 8.72
N HIS A 116 17.18 -1.21 8.73
CA HIS A 116 17.40 -0.37 7.54
C HIS A 116 16.17 -0.28 6.63
N PRO A 117 15.01 0.19 7.12
CA PRO A 117 13.83 0.36 6.28
C PRO A 117 14.11 1.35 5.16
N ALA A 118 13.59 1.05 3.97
CA ALA A 118 13.50 1.98 2.84
C ALA A 118 12.08 2.57 2.72
N VAL A 119 11.10 1.83 3.25
CA VAL A 119 9.67 2.18 3.28
C VAL A 119 9.16 2.02 4.71
N ALA A 120 8.31 2.93 5.19
CA ALA A 120 7.69 2.81 6.50
C ALA A 120 6.21 3.16 6.47
N THR A 121 5.40 2.35 7.14
CA THR A 121 3.99 2.63 7.43
C THR A 121 3.80 2.85 8.93
N THR A 122 2.91 3.75 9.32
CA THR A 122 2.63 4.02 10.75
C THR A 122 1.13 4.01 11.01
N CYS A 123 0.65 3.32 12.04
CA CYS A 123 -0.77 3.29 12.43
C CYS A 123 -0.90 3.62 13.92
N TYR A 124 -1.12 4.90 14.25
CA TYR A 124 -1.24 5.40 15.63
C TYR A 124 -2.43 6.34 15.76
N GLY A 125 -2.92 6.54 16.98
CA GLY A 125 -4.07 7.38 17.30
C GLY A 125 -5.04 6.72 18.28
N MET A 126 -5.12 5.39 18.28
CA MET A 126 -6.03 4.65 19.16
C MET A 126 -5.70 4.86 20.64
N ASN A 127 -4.43 4.90 21.03
CA ASN A 127 -4.04 5.18 22.41
C ASN A 127 -3.81 6.68 22.67
N ASP A 128 -3.45 7.45 21.63
CA ASP A 128 -3.24 8.90 21.69
C ASP A 128 -4.54 9.65 22.00
N GLY A 129 -5.68 9.12 21.53
CA GLY A 129 -7.01 9.57 21.88
C GLY A 129 -7.35 9.35 23.36
N ALA A 130 -6.59 8.52 24.08
CA ALA A 130 -6.71 8.30 25.53
C ALA A 130 -8.13 7.91 26.00
N TYR A 131 -8.97 7.34 25.12
CA TYR A 131 -10.34 6.96 25.43
C TYR A 131 -11.15 8.12 26.05
N ALA A 132 -10.95 9.35 25.54
CA ALA A 132 -11.60 10.57 26.01
C ALA A 132 -11.95 11.52 24.85
N PRO A 133 -12.93 12.44 25.00
CA PRO A 133 -13.23 13.43 23.96
C PRO A 133 -12.00 14.28 23.68
N ILE A 134 -11.58 14.44 22.43
CA ILE A 134 -10.30 15.08 22.08
C ILE A 134 -10.17 16.49 22.67
N ASP A 135 -8.96 16.85 23.14
CA ASP A 135 -8.62 18.20 23.60
C ASP A 135 -7.44 18.77 22.80
N ALA A 136 -7.22 20.09 22.89
CA ALA A 136 -6.17 20.78 22.15
C ALA A 136 -4.76 20.26 22.48
N GLY A 137 -4.50 19.90 23.74
CA GLY A 137 -3.21 19.36 24.17
C GLY A 137 -2.90 18.03 23.51
N ARG A 138 -3.87 17.11 23.46
CA ARG A 138 -3.74 15.82 22.74
C ARG A 138 -3.61 16.00 21.24
N GLN A 139 -4.34 16.94 20.63
CA GLN A 139 -4.17 17.25 19.20
C GLN A 139 -2.75 17.71 18.89
N THR A 140 -2.22 18.65 19.69
CA THR A 140 -0.85 19.15 19.54
C THR A 140 0.18 18.06 19.78
N ALA A 141 0.00 17.24 20.82
CA ALA A 141 0.91 16.15 21.14
C ALA A 141 0.96 15.11 20.00
N TYR A 142 -0.20 14.66 19.52
CA TYR A 142 -0.28 13.70 18.42
C TYR A 142 0.38 14.25 17.15
N ARG A 143 0.03 15.48 16.73
CA ARG A 143 0.64 16.16 15.58
C ARG A 143 2.17 16.21 15.68
N LYS A 144 2.68 16.70 16.82
CA LYS A 144 4.12 16.83 17.05
C LYS A 144 4.83 15.48 16.96
N SER A 145 4.23 14.43 17.53
CA SER A 145 4.80 13.09 17.47
C SER A 145 4.78 12.52 16.06
N THR A 146 3.67 12.66 15.33
CA THR A 146 3.59 12.25 13.92
C THR A 146 4.63 12.98 13.08
N GLU A 147 4.78 14.30 13.22
CA GLU A 147 5.82 15.08 12.53
C GLU A 147 7.24 14.61 12.88
N ALA A 148 7.49 14.30 14.15
CA ALA A 148 8.78 13.78 14.61
C ALA A 148 9.09 12.40 14.03
N ILE A 149 8.10 11.51 13.92
CA ILE A 149 8.25 10.20 13.28
C ILE A 149 8.65 10.36 11.81
N VAL A 150 7.94 11.21 11.06
CA VAL A 150 8.25 11.45 9.65
C VAL A 150 9.65 12.04 9.50
N LYS A 151 10.03 12.99 10.36
CA LYS A 151 11.38 13.57 10.36
C LYS A 151 12.44 12.49 10.56
N GLN A 152 12.30 11.64 11.58
CA GLN A 152 13.26 10.58 11.87
C GLN A 152 13.42 9.59 10.72
N PHE A 153 12.33 9.17 10.09
CA PHE A 153 12.40 8.29 8.93
C PHE A 153 13.09 8.95 7.73
N ARG A 154 12.82 10.23 7.46
CA ARG A 154 13.53 10.96 6.40
C ARG A 154 15.01 11.13 6.68
N ASP A 155 15.37 11.49 7.91
CA ASP A 155 16.77 11.61 8.32
C ASP A 155 17.51 10.26 8.18
N ALA A 156 16.79 9.14 8.32
CA ALA A 156 17.30 7.78 8.13
C ALA A 156 17.29 7.30 6.67
N GLY A 157 16.82 8.11 5.71
CA GLY A 157 16.80 7.77 4.29
C GLY A 157 15.61 6.92 3.83
N VAL A 158 14.54 6.80 4.62
CA VAL A 158 13.28 6.18 4.18
C VAL A 158 12.67 7.05 3.09
N HIS A 159 12.52 6.49 1.88
CA HIS A 159 12.09 7.23 0.69
C HIS A 159 10.56 7.27 0.54
N LEU A 160 9.86 6.25 1.04
CA LEU A 160 8.40 6.17 1.04
C LEU A 160 7.88 6.04 2.48
N ILE A 161 7.19 7.08 2.95
CA ILE A 161 6.56 7.10 4.27
C ILE A 161 5.04 7.16 4.06
N VAL A 162 4.32 6.25 4.72
CA VAL A 162 2.86 6.16 4.70
C VAL A 162 2.32 6.36 6.12
N ILE A 163 1.65 7.47 6.35
CA ILE A 163 0.92 7.72 7.60
C ILE A 163 -0.46 7.08 7.47
N GLY A 164 -0.70 6.02 8.23
CA GLY A 164 -2.03 5.47 8.45
C GLY A 164 -2.80 6.25 9.51
N SER A 165 -4.09 6.49 9.25
CA SER A 165 -5.00 6.95 10.31
C SER A 165 -5.24 5.84 11.34
N PRO A 166 -5.69 6.16 12.57
CA PRO A 166 -6.24 5.13 13.44
C PRO A 166 -7.47 4.46 12.81
N SER A 167 -7.78 3.22 13.21
CA SER A 167 -9.08 2.59 12.94
C SER A 167 -10.16 3.23 13.82
N PRO A 168 -11.46 3.13 13.46
CA PRO A 168 -12.53 3.43 14.40
C PRO A 168 -12.56 2.39 15.52
N VAL A 169 -13.27 2.70 16.61
CA VAL A 169 -13.80 1.69 17.53
C VAL A 169 -15.14 1.17 17.05
N ASP A 170 -15.48 -0.05 17.43
CA ASP A 170 -16.73 -0.67 17.01
C ASP A 170 -17.93 0.09 17.59
N SER A 171 -18.96 0.35 16.77
CA SER A 171 -20.11 1.18 17.17
C SER A 171 -20.92 0.59 18.32
N ASP A 172 -20.87 -0.72 18.54
CA ASP A 172 -21.72 -1.41 19.52
C ASP A 172 -20.91 -2.20 20.54
N SER A 173 -19.90 -2.96 20.11
CA SER A 173 -19.14 -3.80 21.04
C SER A 173 -18.28 -2.97 22.01
N PHE A 174 -17.82 -1.78 21.58
CA PHE A 174 -17.04 -0.88 22.42
C PHE A 174 -17.80 -0.45 23.70
N ASP A 175 -19.10 -0.21 23.59
CA ASP A 175 -19.94 0.25 24.70
C ASP A 175 -20.27 -0.85 25.73
N ARG A 176 -20.03 -2.13 25.37
CA ARG A 176 -20.35 -3.29 26.23
C ARG A 176 -19.37 -3.49 27.38
N PHE A 177 -18.18 -2.88 27.30
CA PHE A 177 -17.13 -3.07 28.31
C PHE A 177 -17.07 -1.95 29.35
N GLY A 178 -18.18 -1.22 29.55
CA GLY A 178 -18.32 -0.27 30.67
C GLY A 178 -17.29 0.88 30.67
N ARG A 179 -16.81 1.28 29.49
CA ARG A 179 -15.82 2.36 29.34
C ARG A 179 -16.43 3.71 29.74
N SER A 180 -15.58 4.63 30.19
CA SER A 180 -15.97 5.99 30.60
C SER A 180 -16.45 6.88 29.44
N ILE A 181 -16.22 6.45 28.20
CA ILE A 181 -16.63 7.14 26.97
C ILE A 181 -17.46 6.19 26.10
N LYS A 182 -18.38 6.77 25.32
CA LYS A 182 -19.20 6.04 24.34
C LYS A 182 -18.50 5.94 22.99
N ALA A 183 -18.80 4.88 22.24
CA ALA A 183 -18.25 4.59 20.91
C ALA A 183 -18.39 5.80 19.98
N ALA A 184 -19.56 6.43 19.93
CA ALA A 184 -19.81 7.61 19.10
C ALA A 184 -18.86 8.78 19.43
N THR A 185 -18.69 9.09 20.72
CA THR A 185 -17.80 10.17 21.17
C THR A 185 -16.34 9.83 20.92
N TYR A 186 -15.94 8.57 21.11
CA TYR A 186 -14.56 8.18 20.86
C TYR A 186 -14.23 8.09 19.37
N ASN A 187 -15.18 7.65 18.54
CA ASN A 187 -15.04 7.73 17.09
C ASN A 187 -14.91 9.16 16.59
N GLN A 188 -15.52 10.16 17.26
CA GLN A 188 -15.25 11.57 16.96
C GLN A 188 -13.80 11.96 17.29
N THR A 189 -13.27 11.56 18.45
CA THR A 189 -11.84 11.72 18.79
C THR A 189 -10.94 11.11 17.71
N LEU A 190 -11.23 9.87 17.28
CA LEU A 190 -10.44 9.16 16.25
C LEU A 190 -10.58 9.80 14.86
N ALA A 191 -11.74 10.38 14.54
CA ALA A 191 -11.92 11.18 13.32
C ALA A 191 -11.08 12.47 13.34
N ASP A 192 -10.98 13.15 14.49
CA ASP A 192 -10.14 14.32 14.65
C ASP A 192 -8.64 13.99 14.53
N LEU A 193 -8.20 12.86 15.11
CA LEU A 193 -6.83 12.37 14.94
C LEU A 193 -6.55 11.92 13.49
N THR A 194 -7.52 11.30 12.82
CA THR A 194 -7.46 10.95 11.39
C THR A 194 -7.26 12.20 10.53
N ARG A 195 -8.00 13.29 10.82
CA ARG A 195 -7.83 14.57 10.14
C ARG A 195 -6.41 15.12 10.34
N ILE A 196 -5.90 15.11 11.57
CA ILE A 196 -4.54 15.58 11.88
C ILE A 196 -3.49 14.75 11.14
N ALA A 197 -3.62 13.42 11.13
CA ALA A 197 -2.70 12.53 10.40
C ALA A 197 -2.67 12.86 8.89
N GLY A 198 -3.83 13.11 8.28
CA GLY A 198 -3.93 13.53 6.88
C GLY A 198 -3.37 14.93 6.62
N GLU A 199 -3.55 15.88 7.54
CA GLU A 199 -2.95 17.21 7.47
C GLU A 199 -1.42 17.13 7.53
N VAL A 200 -0.86 16.38 8.48
CA VAL A 200 0.58 16.15 8.60
C VAL A 200 1.11 15.46 7.34
N ALA A 201 0.44 14.44 6.82
CA ALA A 201 0.87 13.77 5.59
C ALA A 201 0.98 14.76 4.42
N ARG A 202 -0.05 15.59 4.22
CA ARG A 202 -0.08 16.64 3.19
C ARG A 202 1.03 17.68 3.39
N GLU A 203 1.19 18.19 4.60
CA GLU A 203 2.16 19.24 4.93
C GLU A 203 3.60 18.75 4.84
N GLN A 204 3.84 17.49 5.20
CA GLN A 204 5.15 16.85 5.14
C GLN A 204 5.43 16.21 3.78
N GLY A 205 4.49 16.25 2.82
CA GLY A 205 4.67 15.66 1.49
C GLY A 205 4.86 14.15 1.50
N VAL A 206 4.21 13.43 2.44
CA VAL A 206 4.24 11.96 2.54
C VAL A 206 2.85 11.38 2.26
N VAL A 207 2.77 10.06 2.10
CA VAL A 207 1.52 9.40 1.71
C VAL A 207 0.60 9.22 2.94
N PHE A 208 -0.71 9.34 2.72
CA PHE A 208 -1.73 9.07 3.73
C PHE A 208 -2.53 7.81 3.37
N ALA A 209 -2.61 6.86 4.30
CA ALA A 209 -3.52 5.72 4.26
C ALA A 209 -4.71 5.97 5.18
N ASN A 210 -5.87 6.30 4.62
CA ASN A 210 -7.08 6.49 5.42
C ASN A 210 -7.70 5.13 5.77
N VAL A 211 -7.34 4.58 6.93
CA VAL A 211 -7.90 3.33 7.49
C VAL A 211 -9.30 3.58 8.07
N TYR A 212 -9.51 4.75 8.67
CA TYR A 212 -10.71 5.09 9.42
C TYR A 212 -11.97 5.04 8.54
N ALA A 213 -11.92 5.68 7.38
CA ALA A 213 -13.06 5.80 6.48
C ALA A 213 -13.57 4.45 5.93
N PRO A 214 -12.74 3.60 5.29
CA PRO A 214 -13.22 2.31 4.77
C PRO A 214 -13.68 1.38 5.91
N MET A 215 -13.01 1.37 7.06
CA MET A 215 -13.48 0.57 8.21
C MET A 215 -14.83 1.04 8.73
N THR A 216 -15.07 2.34 8.79
CA THR A 216 -16.37 2.90 9.20
C THR A 216 -17.48 2.51 8.22
N GLN A 217 -17.22 2.62 6.91
CA GLN A 217 -18.19 2.26 5.87
C GLN A 217 -18.52 0.76 5.87
N VAL A 218 -17.49 -0.09 5.93
CA VAL A 218 -17.66 -1.55 6.00
C VAL A 218 -18.41 -1.94 7.27
N MET A 219 -18.07 -1.35 8.42
CA MET A 219 -18.76 -1.61 9.68
C MET A 219 -20.25 -1.25 9.61
N GLN A 220 -20.59 -0.08 9.06
CA GLN A 220 -21.97 0.34 8.89
C GLN A 220 -22.75 -0.63 7.99
N ALA A 221 -22.19 -1.00 6.84
CA ALA A 221 -22.82 -1.92 5.89
C ALA A 221 -22.99 -3.34 6.48
N ALA A 222 -21.93 -3.85 7.13
CA ALA A 222 -21.95 -5.18 7.74
C ALA A 222 -22.97 -5.27 8.88
N LYS A 223 -23.05 -4.27 9.76
CA LYS A 223 -24.05 -4.24 10.84
C LYS A 223 -25.47 -4.04 10.32
N ALA A 224 -25.65 -3.26 9.25
CA ALA A 224 -26.96 -3.12 8.62
C ALA A 224 -27.48 -4.46 8.07
N LYS A 225 -26.59 -5.34 7.58
CA LYS A 225 -26.96 -6.66 7.04
C LYS A 225 -27.03 -7.76 8.10
N TYR A 226 -26.03 -7.82 8.99
CA TYR A 226 -25.81 -8.94 9.91
C TYR A 226 -26.20 -8.65 11.37
N GLY A 227 -26.60 -7.42 11.67
CA GLY A 227 -26.99 -6.99 13.00
C GLY A 227 -25.83 -6.39 13.80
N VAL A 228 -26.20 -5.71 14.89
CA VAL A 228 -25.27 -4.93 15.74
C VAL A 228 -24.17 -5.77 16.40
N ASP A 229 -24.37 -7.08 16.54
CA ASP A 229 -23.38 -8.01 17.09
C ASP A 229 -22.23 -8.33 16.12
N TYR A 230 -22.40 -8.05 14.82
CA TYR A 230 -21.34 -8.25 13.83
C TYR A 230 -20.27 -7.17 13.98
N HIS A 231 -19.14 -7.53 14.61
CA HIS A 231 -18.05 -6.59 14.86
C HIS A 231 -17.08 -6.52 13.67
N VAL A 232 -16.63 -5.30 13.35
CA VAL A 232 -15.54 -5.06 12.38
C VAL A 232 -14.32 -4.50 13.07
N ALA A 233 -14.50 -3.62 14.04
CA ALA A 233 -13.42 -3.05 14.85
C ALA A 233 -13.22 -3.83 16.18
N GLY A 234 -13.55 -5.13 16.18
CA GLY A 234 -13.22 -6.05 17.26
C GLY A 234 -14.37 -6.40 18.19
N ALA A 235 -14.34 -7.62 18.75
CA ALA A 235 -15.31 -8.06 19.75
C ALA A 235 -15.21 -7.26 21.05
N ASP A 236 -14.03 -6.74 21.36
CA ASP A 236 -13.78 -5.85 22.50
C ASP A 236 -14.03 -4.36 22.19
N GLY A 237 -14.34 -4.07 20.92
CA GLY A 237 -14.57 -2.76 20.34
C GLY A 237 -13.31 -1.98 19.97
N ILE A 238 -12.11 -2.55 20.12
CA ILE A 238 -10.84 -1.88 19.81
C ILE A 238 -10.01 -2.70 18.82
N HIS A 239 -9.86 -4.00 19.05
CA HIS A 239 -8.92 -4.87 18.34
C HIS A 239 -9.64 -5.67 17.24
N PRO A 240 -9.50 -5.29 15.96
CA PRO A 240 -10.20 -5.95 14.87
C PRO A 240 -9.86 -7.44 14.80
N ALA A 241 -10.82 -8.22 14.32
CA ALA A 241 -10.63 -9.60 13.92
C ALA A 241 -10.15 -9.65 12.44
N PRO A 242 -9.86 -10.82 11.86
CA PRO A 242 -9.38 -10.92 10.48
C PRO A 242 -10.19 -10.14 9.44
N ASN A 243 -11.50 -9.97 9.62
CA ASN A 243 -12.32 -9.15 8.73
C ASN A 243 -11.87 -7.67 8.69
N GLY A 244 -11.76 -7.00 9.84
CA GLY A 244 -11.34 -5.61 9.93
C GLY A 244 -9.89 -5.42 9.54
N HIS A 245 -9.03 -6.40 9.85
CA HIS A 245 -7.63 -6.39 9.39
C HIS A 245 -7.49 -6.46 7.88
N LEU A 246 -8.42 -7.11 7.15
CA LEU A 246 -8.44 -7.05 5.68
C LEU A 246 -8.74 -5.63 5.17
N VAL A 247 -9.66 -4.91 5.83
CA VAL A 247 -9.97 -3.50 5.49
C VAL A 247 -8.76 -2.60 5.75
N MET A 248 -8.03 -2.83 6.84
CA MET A 248 -6.79 -2.11 7.14
C MET A 248 -5.72 -2.37 6.07
N ALA A 249 -5.50 -3.64 5.72
CA ALA A 249 -4.55 -4.03 4.68
C ALA A 249 -4.92 -3.40 3.33
N TYR A 250 -6.20 -3.38 2.97
CA TYR A 250 -6.70 -2.69 1.77
C TYR A 250 -6.28 -1.22 1.72
N ALA A 251 -6.46 -0.47 2.81
CA ALA A 251 -6.09 0.94 2.86
C ALA A 251 -4.58 1.16 2.69
N PHE A 252 -3.75 0.35 3.37
CA PHE A 252 -2.29 0.43 3.27
C PHE A 252 -1.77 -0.01 1.91
N LEU A 253 -2.26 -1.10 1.33
CA LEU A 253 -1.83 -1.59 0.02
C LEU A 253 -2.10 -0.55 -1.08
N LYS A 254 -3.27 0.12 -1.03
CA LYS A 254 -3.55 1.24 -1.94
C LYS A 254 -2.58 2.40 -1.75
N ALA A 255 -2.27 2.76 -0.50
CA ALA A 255 -1.31 3.83 -0.20
C ALA A 255 0.14 3.47 -0.60
N LEU A 256 0.51 2.18 -0.55
CA LEU A 256 1.79 1.67 -1.06
C LEU A 256 1.85 1.62 -2.59
N GLY A 257 0.76 1.97 -3.28
CA GLY A 257 0.70 2.02 -4.74
C GLY A 257 0.45 0.65 -5.40
N CYS A 258 -0.05 -0.33 -4.66
CA CYS A 258 -0.48 -1.60 -5.26
C CYS A 258 -1.64 -1.37 -6.23
N SER A 259 -1.50 -1.86 -7.46
CA SER A 259 -2.46 -1.63 -8.53
C SER A 259 -3.64 -2.61 -8.46
N GLY A 260 -3.43 -3.81 -7.91
CA GLY A 260 -4.41 -4.90 -7.95
C GLY A 260 -4.46 -5.68 -9.25
N ASP A 261 -3.61 -5.34 -10.21
CA ASP A 261 -3.50 -6.07 -11.47
C ASP A 261 -2.62 -7.32 -11.28
N ILE A 262 -3.27 -8.43 -10.96
CA ILE A 262 -2.59 -9.71 -10.76
C ILE A 262 -2.19 -10.28 -12.12
N GLY A 263 -3.12 -10.25 -13.08
CA GLY A 263 -2.87 -10.62 -14.46
C GLY A 263 -4.14 -10.84 -15.26
N THR A 264 -3.97 -11.13 -16.55
CA THR A 264 -5.05 -11.46 -17.48
C THR A 264 -4.67 -12.67 -18.32
N PHE A 265 -5.57 -13.66 -18.38
CA PHE A 265 -5.57 -14.74 -19.36
C PHE A 265 -6.54 -14.39 -20.48
N THR A 266 -6.08 -14.44 -21.73
CA THR A 266 -6.95 -14.27 -22.91
C THR A 266 -6.94 -15.56 -23.70
N TRP A 267 -8.11 -16.09 -24.02
CA TRP A 267 -8.28 -17.22 -24.93
C TRP A 267 -9.13 -16.82 -26.14
N ASP A 268 -8.62 -17.09 -27.32
CA ASP A 268 -9.36 -16.94 -28.56
C ASP A 268 -9.97 -18.29 -28.95
N ALA A 269 -11.30 -18.41 -28.84
CA ALA A 269 -12.00 -19.68 -29.02
C ALA A 269 -12.00 -20.17 -30.48
N GLN A 270 -11.81 -19.27 -31.45
CA GLN A 270 -11.79 -19.62 -32.88
C GLN A 270 -10.43 -20.20 -33.30
N SER A 271 -9.34 -19.55 -32.90
CA SER A 271 -7.97 -20.00 -33.20
C SER A 271 -7.44 -21.02 -32.21
N GLY A 272 -8.04 -21.10 -31.01
CA GLY A 272 -7.57 -21.94 -29.90
C GLY A 272 -6.34 -21.39 -29.17
N ILE A 273 -5.85 -20.21 -29.54
CA ILE A 273 -4.64 -19.60 -28.96
C ILE A 273 -4.98 -18.93 -27.63
N ALA A 274 -4.13 -19.13 -26.61
CA ALA A 274 -4.18 -18.38 -25.36
C ALA A 274 -2.90 -17.56 -25.13
N THR A 275 -3.06 -16.42 -24.47
CA THR A 275 -1.98 -15.54 -24.02
C THR A 275 -2.18 -15.17 -22.56
N ALA A 276 -1.10 -14.81 -21.88
CA ALA A 276 -1.14 -14.32 -20.50
C ALA A 276 -0.23 -13.09 -20.33
N THR A 277 -0.58 -12.24 -19.37
CA THR A 277 0.25 -11.09 -18.97
C THR A 277 1.42 -11.51 -18.08
N GLU A 278 2.28 -10.54 -17.70
CA GLU A 278 3.39 -10.75 -16.78
C GLU A 278 2.99 -11.50 -15.51
N GLY A 279 3.87 -12.36 -15.00
CA GLY A 279 3.60 -13.23 -13.84
C GLY A 279 2.96 -14.56 -14.21
N HIS A 280 2.65 -14.78 -15.49
CA HIS A 280 1.98 -15.99 -15.95
C HIS A 280 2.52 -16.47 -17.29
N LYS A 281 2.59 -17.79 -17.46
CA LYS A 281 3.06 -18.45 -18.67
C LYS A 281 2.07 -19.52 -19.11
N ILE A 282 1.53 -19.37 -20.32
CA ILE A 282 0.79 -20.44 -20.99
C ILE A 282 1.80 -21.52 -21.39
N THR A 283 1.57 -22.75 -20.93
CA THR A 283 2.43 -23.91 -21.20
C THR A 283 1.86 -24.79 -22.30
N SER A 284 0.54 -24.91 -22.39
CA SER A 284 -0.14 -25.53 -23.52
C SER A 284 -1.60 -25.11 -23.62
N THR A 285 -2.18 -25.28 -24.80
CA THR A 285 -3.61 -25.10 -25.07
C THR A 285 -4.11 -26.24 -25.92
N ALA A 286 -5.04 -27.02 -25.40
CA ALA A 286 -5.63 -28.15 -26.14
C ALA A 286 -7.07 -28.41 -25.69
N LYS A 287 -7.98 -28.58 -26.66
CA LYS A 287 -9.39 -28.97 -26.41
C LYS A 287 -10.10 -28.09 -25.36
N GLY A 288 -9.91 -26.76 -25.43
CA GLY A 288 -10.52 -25.80 -24.50
C GLY A 288 -9.87 -25.79 -23.10
N ILE A 289 -8.75 -26.50 -22.91
CA ILE A 289 -7.97 -26.48 -21.67
C ILE A 289 -6.72 -25.63 -21.90
N ILE A 290 -6.52 -24.66 -21.00
CA ILE A 290 -5.35 -23.78 -20.97
C ILE A 290 -4.52 -24.19 -19.76
N GLU A 291 -3.32 -24.73 -19.99
CA GLU A 291 -2.36 -25.10 -18.94
C GLU A 291 -1.42 -23.92 -18.66
N ILE A 292 -1.30 -23.52 -17.40
CA ILE A 292 -0.68 -22.26 -16.98
C ILE A 292 0.30 -22.53 -15.83
N GLU A 293 1.46 -21.89 -15.89
CA GLU A 293 2.37 -21.74 -14.74
C GLU A 293 2.37 -20.27 -14.31
N SER A 294 2.09 -20.00 -13.03
CA SER A 294 1.91 -18.65 -12.50
C SER A 294 2.82 -18.37 -11.32
N THR A 295 3.48 -17.22 -11.34
CA THR A 295 4.34 -16.71 -10.26
C THR A 295 3.70 -15.56 -9.48
N ARG A 296 2.63 -14.96 -10.00
CA ARG A 296 1.74 -14.07 -9.26
C ARG A 296 0.47 -14.81 -8.87
N TYR A 297 0.08 -14.69 -7.61
CA TYR A 297 -1.10 -15.34 -7.05
C TYR A 297 -2.22 -14.31 -6.93
N PRO A 298 -3.48 -14.69 -7.10
CA PRO A 298 -4.56 -13.92 -6.51
C PRO A 298 -4.44 -14.00 -4.98
N PHE A 299 -4.82 -12.93 -4.29
CA PHE A 299 -4.94 -12.93 -2.84
C PHE A 299 -6.07 -13.90 -2.43
N CYS A 300 -5.73 -14.96 -1.70
CA CYS A 300 -6.69 -16.01 -1.35
C CYS A 300 -7.22 -15.78 0.06
N CYS A 301 -8.40 -15.17 0.16
CA CYS A 301 -9.10 -15.06 1.45
C CYS A 301 -9.76 -16.41 1.79
N SER A 302 -9.37 -17.02 2.92
CA SER A 302 -9.97 -18.24 3.43
C SER A 302 -10.94 -17.97 4.60
N GLY A 303 -11.83 -18.92 4.86
CA GLY A 303 -12.82 -18.87 5.94
C GLY A 303 -14.25 -18.63 5.45
N LYS A 304 -15.16 -18.37 6.40
CA LYS A 304 -16.59 -18.35 6.15
C LYS A 304 -17.08 -16.93 5.84
N PRO A 305 -17.86 -16.73 4.75
CA PRO A 305 -18.61 -15.50 4.57
C PRO A 305 -19.49 -15.22 5.80
N ALA A 306 -19.76 -13.94 6.07
CA ALA A 306 -20.54 -13.51 7.24
C ALA A 306 -19.97 -13.96 8.61
N ASP A 307 -18.67 -14.27 8.70
CA ASP A 307 -17.96 -14.51 9.96
C ASP A 307 -16.97 -13.38 10.23
N PRO A 308 -17.08 -12.64 11.34
CA PRO A 308 -16.13 -11.57 11.64
C PRO A 308 -14.71 -12.09 11.91
N ASN A 309 -14.54 -13.39 12.21
CA ASN A 309 -13.24 -14.02 12.39
C ASN A 309 -12.60 -14.47 11.07
N SER A 310 -13.21 -14.18 9.92
CA SER A 310 -12.66 -14.49 8.60
C SER A 310 -12.42 -13.21 7.79
N PRO A 311 -11.31 -13.11 7.04
CA PRO A 311 -11.13 -12.02 6.07
C PRO A 311 -12.28 -11.97 5.04
N THR A 312 -12.88 -13.11 4.72
CA THR A 312 -13.99 -13.22 3.76
C THR A 312 -15.29 -12.59 4.28
N GLY A 313 -15.40 -12.34 5.58
CA GLY A 313 -16.59 -11.78 6.22
C GLY A 313 -16.97 -10.38 5.76
N VAL A 314 -16.05 -9.64 5.15
CA VAL A 314 -16.26 -8.26 4.69
C VAL A 314 -16.08 -8.05 3.19
N LEU A 315 -15.75 -9.08 2.41
CA LEU A 315 -15.46 -8.95 0.98
C LEU A 315 -16.64 -8.39 0.17
N GLU A 316 -17.87 -8.61 0.60
CA GLU A 316 -19.03 -8.04 -0.10
C GLU A 316 -19.24 -6.54 0.15
N PHE A 317 -18.60 -5.98 1.20
CA PHE A 317 -18.70 -4.57 1.58
C PHE A 317 -17.41 -3.80 1.28
N LEU A 318 -16.37 -4.49 0.85
CA LEU A 318 -15.05 -3.97 0.58
C LEU A 318 -14.68 -4.32 -0.86
N PRO A 319 -14.39 -3.35 -1.75
CA PRO A 319 -14.07 -3.62 -3.16
C PRO A 319 -12.65 -4.19 -3.34
N PHE A 320 -12.27 -5.18 -2.53
CA PHE A 320 -10.93 -5.74 -2.49
C PHE A 320 -10.62 -6.50 -3.79
N ASN A 321 -11.58 -7.29 -4.28
CA ASN A 321 -11.39 -8.04 -5.52
C ASN A 321 -11.35 -7.13 -6.75
N GLU A 322 -12.16 -6.09 -6.74
CA GLU A 322 -12.27 -5.10 -7.79
C GLU A 322 -11.02 -4.22 -7.86
N GLU A 323 -10.43 -3.86 -6.73
CA GLU A 323 -9.35 -2.89 -6.69
C GLU A 323 -7.96 -3.47 -6.42
N LEU A 324 -7.83 -4.58 -5.70
CA LEU A 324 -6.56 -5.16 -5.29
C LEU A 324 -6.35 -6.61 -5.73
N ASN A 325 -7.34 -7.30 -6.31
CA ASN A 325 -7.21 -8.74 -6.58
C ASN A 325 -7.86 -9.16 -7.90
N ARG A 326 -7.44 -8.51 -9.00
CA ARG A 326 -7.95 -8.78 -10.36
C ARG A 326 -7.07 -9.78 -11.10
N LEU A 327 -7.51 -11.03 -11.17
CA LEU A 327 -6.96 -12.05 -12.07
C LEU A 327 -8.01 -12.36 -13.14
N GLN A 328 -7.88 -11.74 -14.31
CA GLN A 328 -8.93 -11.72 -15.33
C GLN A 328 -8.86 -12.95 -16.26
N LEU A 329 -10.02 -13.46 -16.67
CA LEU A 329 -10.17 -14.34 -17.82
C LEU A 329 -11.01 -13.64 -18.89
N VAL A 330 -10.44 -13.51 -20.09
CA VAL A 330 -11.10 -12.98 -21.29
C VAL A 330 -11.22 -14.08 -22.33
N VAL A 331 -12.43 -14.30 -22.87
CA VAL A 331 -12.67 -15.24 -23.97
C VAL A 331 -13.20 -14.49 -25.18
N ARG A 332 -12.51 -14.61 -26.32
CA ARG A 332 -12.87 -13.94 -27.57
C ARG A 332 -13.38 -14.94 -28.60
N ASN A 333 -14.17 -14.44 -29.55
CA ASN A 333 -14.57 -15.17 -30.75
C ASN A 333 -15.24 -16.53 -30.47
N SER A 334 -15.98 -16.65 -29.35
CA SER A 334 -16.79 -17.82 -29.06
C SER A 334 -18.07 -17.80 -29.89
N SER A 335 -18.40 -18.93 -30.54
CA SER A 335 -19.69 -19.13 -31.21
C SER A 335 -20.80 -19.56 -30.26
N ALA A 336 -20.46 -20.01 -29.04
CA ALA A 336 -21.42 -20.40 -28.02
C ALA A 336 -21.97 -19.17 -27.30
N THR A 337 -23.24 -19.19 -26.93
CA THR A 337 -23.88 -18.11 -26.14
C THR A 337 -23.54 -18.20 -24.65
N GLN A 338 -23.26 -19.42 -24.17
CA GLN A 338 -22.86 -19.71 -22.80
C GLN A 338 -21.71 -20.71 -22.77
N LEU A 339 -20.81 -20.53 -21.81
CA LEU A 339 -19.68 -21.43 -21.58
C LEU A 339 -19.54 -21.73 -20.09
N THR A 340 -19.21 -22.98 -19.79
CA THR A 340 -18.76 -23.40 -18.47
C THR A 340 -17.26 -23.13 -18.36
N VAL A 341 -16.85 -22.41 -17.33
CA VAL A 341 -15.45 -22.23 -16.93
C VAL A 341 -15.20 -23.08 -15.70
N THR A 342 -14.25 -24.00 -15.80
CA THR A 342 -13.76 -24.81 -14.68
C THR A 342 -12.36 -24.34 -14.31
N TRP A 343 -12.14 -24.05 -13.03
CA TRP A 343 -10.84 -23.67 -12.48
C TRP A 343 -10.66 -24.29 -11.10
N GLY A 344 -9.60 -25.10 -10.95
CA GLY A 344 -9.47 -25.98 -9.80
C GLY A 344 -10.60 -27.02 -9.75
N ASN A 345 -11.24 -27.16 -8.60
CA ASN A 345 -12.31 -28.14 -8.38
C ASN A 345 -13.72 -27.59 -8.62
N HIS A 346 -13.82 -26.36 -9.14
CA HIS A 346 -15.08 -25.62 -9.23
C HIS A 346 -15.38 -25.27 -10.69
N ALA A 347 -16.65 -25.31 -11.05
CA ALA A 347 -17.15 -24.94 -12.37
C ALA A 347 -18.29 -23.94 -12.24
N LYS A 348 -18.28 -22.90 -13.08
CA LYS A 348 -19.30 -21.86 -13.14
C LYS A 348 -19.72 -21.58 -14.58
N LEU A 349 -20.99 -21.22 -14.76
CA LEU A 349 -21.57 -20.87 -16.04
C LEU A 349 -21.47 -19.36 -16.29
N PHE A 350 -21.02 -18.97 -17.47
CA PHE A 350 -20.97 -17.58 -17.89
C PHE A 350 -21.54 -17.42 -19.30
N THR A 351 -22.13 -16.25 -19.58
CA THR A 351 -22.44 -15.86 -20.95
C THR A 351 -21.16 -15.52 -21.71
N ALA A 352 -21.15 -15.74 -23.02
CA ALA A 352 -20.02 -15.30 -23.86
C ALA A 352 -19.75 -13.80 -23.73
N ALA A 353 -20.79 -12.98 -23.58
CA ALA A 353 -20.66 -11.53 -23.37
C ALA A 353 -20.01 -11.15 -22.03
N GLN A 354 -20.15 -11.97 -20.97
CA GLN A 354 -19.42 -11.75 -19.72
C GLN A 354 -17.94 -12.11 -19.89
N LEU A 355 -17.65 -13.25 -20.52
CA LEU A 355 -16.28 -13.70 -20.75
C LEU A 355 -15.53 -12.79 -21.74
N GLU A 356 -16.20 -12.24 -22.74
CA GLU A 356 -15.61 -11.29 -23.68
C GLU A 356 -15.23 -9.96 -23.00
N ARG A 357 -16.06 -9.50 -22.05
CA ARG A 357 -15.75 -8.34 -21.20
C ARG A 357 -14.63 -8.62 -20.18
N GLY A 358 -14.46 -9.87 -19.79
CA GLY A 358 -13.54 -10.30 -18.76
C GLY A 358 -14.26 -10.58 -17.44
N ILE A 359 -13.96 -11.72 -16.84
CA ILE A 359 -14.38 -12.06 -15.46
C ILE A 359 -13.17 -12.10 -14.54
N ASN A 360 -13.34 -11.68 -13.28
CA ASN A 360 -12.30 -11.81 -12.28
C ASN A 360 -12.33 -13.22 -11.68
N LEU A 361 -11.40 -14.09 -12.06
CA LEU A 361 -11.30 -15.45 -11.55
C LEU A 361 -11.19 -15.49 -10.02
N ALA A 362 -10.45 -14.56 -9.42
CA ALA A 362 -10.28 -14.52 -7.96
C ALA A 362 -11.59 -14.21 -7.21
N ALA A 363 -12.46 -13.40 -7.81
CA ALA A 363 -13.79 -13.09 -7.26
C ALA A 363 -14.78 -14.24 -7.52
N GLU A 364 -14.69 -14.85 -8.69
CA GLU A 364 -15.61 -15.92 -9.09
C GLU A 364 -15.28 -17.26 -8.43
N PHE A 365 -14.03 -17.53 -8.11
CA PHE A 365 -13.58 -18.79 -7.55
C PHE A 365 -12.75 -18.52 -6.30
N GLN A 366 -13.47 -18.35 -5.18
CA GLN A 366 -12.85 -18.04 -3.89
C GLN A 366 -11.91 -19.15 -3.44
N ASP A 367 -12.32 -20.40 -3.60
CA ASP A 367 -11.42 -21.55 -3.53
C ASP A 367 -10.93 -21.87 -4.93
N ASN A 368 -9.61 -21.83 -5.11
CA ASN A 368 -8.96 -21.93 -6.41
C ASN A 368 -7.60 -22.63 -6.32
N PRO A 369 -6.92 -22.90 -7.45
CA PRO A 369 -5.64 -23.62 -7.45
C PRO A 369 -4.51 -22.99 -6.63
N PHE A 370 -4.63 -21.73 -6.22
CA PHE A 370 -3.64 -21.05 -5.40
C PHE A 370 -3.91 -21.18 -3.90
N SER A 371 -5.12 -21.57 -3.46
CA SER A 371 -5.53 -21.60 -2.05
C SER A 371 -4.53 -22.29 -1.14
N GLU A 372 -4.09 -23.51 -1.49
CA GLU A 372 -3.17 -24.29 -0.67
C GLU A 372 -1.77 -23.66 -0.63
N SER A 373 -1.26 -23.23 -1.80
CA SER A 373 0.05 -22.59 -1.90
C SER A 373 0.10 -21.26 -1.16
N PHE A 374 -0.96 -20.46 -1.25
CA PHE A 374 -1.11 -19.21 -0.52
C PHE A 374 -1.09 -19.46 0.99
N ALA A 375 -1.89 -20.42 1.47
CA ALA A 375 -1.93 -20.77 2.90
C ALA A 375 -0.57 -21.27 3.42
N ARG A 376 0.21 -22.00 2.62
CA ARG A 376 1.56 -22.41 3.02
C ARG A 376 2.50 -21.21 3.18
N VAL A 377 2.45 -20.23 2.28
CA VAL A 377 3.27 -19.01 2.39
C VAL A 377 2.83 -18.15 3.58
N ASP A 378 1.52 -17.90 3.75
CA ASP A 378 0.96 -17.15 4.88
C ASP A 378 1.43 -17.73 6.23
N ASN A 379 1.47 -19.06 6.38
CA ASN A 379 1.98 -19.70 7.60
C ASN A 379 3.48 -19.42 7.85
N VAL A 380 4.29 -19.33 6.79
CA VAL A 380 5.72 -18.98 6.92
C VAL A 380 5.87 -17.51 7.30
N VAL A 381 5.10 -16.61 6.69
CA VAL A 381 5.05 -15.17 7.02
C VAL A 381 4.61 -14.97 8.49
N ARG A 382 3.58 -15.68 8.94
CA ARG A 382 3.15 -15.67 10.36
C ARG A 382 4.26 -16.12 11.30
N THR A 383 5.02 -17.15 10.93
CA THR A 383 6.16 -17.64 11.73
C THR A 383 7.24 -16.56 11.84
N GLN A 384 7.53 -15.85 10.75
CA GLN A 384 8.43 -14.70 10.76
C GLN A 384 7.93 -13.61 11.71
N GLN A 385 6.71 -13.11 11.52
CA GLN A 385 6.21 -11.98 12.32
C GLN A 385 6.02 -12.34 13.80
N THR A 386 5.77 -13.61 14.12
CA THR A 386 5.74 -14.12 15.50
C THR A 386 7.10 -13.97 16.21
N PHE A 387 8.21 -14.09 15.49
CA PHE A 387 9.55 -13.82 16.04
C PHE A 387 9.79 -12.31 16.23
N GLU A 388 9.28 -11.47 15.35
CA GLU A 388 9.54 -10.03 15.34
C GLU A 388 9.02 -9.32 16.60
N THR A 389 7.83 -9.69 17.11
CA THR A 389 7.28 -9.07 18.33
C THR A 389 8.23 -9.16 19.53
N PRO A 390 8.64 -10.36 20.03
CA PRO A 390 9.56 -10.45 21.16
C PRO A 390 10.97 -9.95 20.82
N ALA A 391 11.42 -10.04 19.56
CA ALA A 391 12.71 -9.50 19.16
C ALA A 391 12.76 -7.97 19.35
N VAL A 392 11.70 -7.26 18.96
CA VAL A 392 11.60 -5.81 19.11
C VAL A 392 11.30 -5.42 20.56
N GLN A 393 10.21 -5.94 21.14
CA GLN A 393 9.68 -5.46 22.41
C GLN A 393 10.50 -5.85 23.63
N ASN A 394 11.13 -7.03 23.60
CA ASN A 394 11.85 -7.55 24.76
C ASN A 394 13.35 -7.44 24.54
N LEU A 395 13.84 -7.97 23.42
CA LEU A 395 15.28 -8.14 23.24
C LEU A 395 15.95 -6.83 22.84
N LEU A 396 15.50 -6.17 21.76
CA LEU A 396 16.10 -4.90 21.30
C LEU A 396 15.83 -3.73 22.27
N HIS A 397 14.61 -3.63 22.79
CA HIS A 397 14.21 -2.54 23.68
C HIS A 397 15.08 -2.39 24.93
N HIS A 398 15.53 -3.52 25.52
CA HIS A 398 16.31 -3.51 26.76
C HIS A 398 17.83 -3.38 26.56
N LEU A 399 18.35 -3.48 25.32
CA LEU A 399 19.79 -3.38 25.06
C LEU A 399 20.42 -2.05 25.52
N PRO A 400 19.78 -0.87 25.37
CA PRO A 400 20.34 0.38 25.87
C PRO A 400 20.54 0.39 27.39
N SER A 401 19.62 -0.23 28.15
CA SER A 401 19.76 -0.38 29.60
C SER A 401 20.93 -1.29 29.96
N TRP A 402 21.16 -2.36 29.18
CA TRP A 402 22.32 -3.23 29.39
C TRP A 402 23.64 -2.50 29.12
N ASN A 403 23.71 -1.70 28.05
CA ASN A 403 24.88 -0.84 27.79
C ASN A 403 25.15 0.16 28.92
N THR A 404 24.11 0.59 29.63
CA THR A 404 24.24 1.53 30.77
C THR A 404 24.70 0.81 32.03
N LEU A 405 24.16 -0.39 32.30
CA LEU A 405 24.43 -1.15 33.52
C LEU A 405 25.70 -2.01 33.44
N LEU A 406 26.06 -2.47 32.24
CA LEU A 406 27.18 -3.36 31.94
C LEU A 406 28.01 -2.80 30.77
N PRO A 407 28.61 -1.60 30.92
CA PRO A 407 29.34 -0.94 29.84
C PRO A 407 30.52 -1.77 29.29
N GLU A 408 31.08 -2.65 30.11
CA GLU A 408 32.13 -3.62 29.72
C GLU A 408 31.65 -4.67 28.71
N GLU A 409 30.34 -4.95 28.65
CA GLU A 409 29.72 -5.93 27.73
C GLU A 409 29.19 -5.29 26.44
N LYS A 410 29.54 -4.02 26.16
CA LYS A 410 29.00 -3.27 25.01
C LYS A 410 29.18 -4.01 23.67
N ASN A 411 30.31 -4.68 23.47
CA ASN A 411 30.56 -5.42 22.23
C ASN A 411 29.60 -6.62 22.08
N GLN A 412 29.30 -7.31 23.18
CA GLN A 412 28.39 -8.44 23.26
C GLN A 412 26.96 -7.97 22.99
N VAL A 413 26.57 -6.81 23.53
CA VAL A 413 25.26 -6.18 23.25
C VAL A 413 25.10 -5.85 21.76
N GLU A 414 26.11 -5.26 21.12
CA GLU A 414 26.06 -4.98 19.67
C GLU A 414 26.05 -6.28 18.83
N GLN A 415 26.77 -7.32 19.25
CA GLN A 415 26.71 -8.63 18.61
C GLN A 415 25.33 -9.29 18.73
N LEU A 416 24.66 -9.14 19.87
CA LEU A 416 23.30 -9.63 20.09
C LEU A 416 22.32 -8.89 19.18
N LYS A 417 22.40 -7.54 19.13
CA LYS A 417 21.62 -6.71 18.20
C LYS A 417 21.77 -7.18 16.75
N ALA A 418 23.01 -7.35 16.29
CA ALA A 418 23.29 -7.84 14.94
C ALA A 418 22.75 -9.27 14.70
N SER A 419 22.75 -10.14 15.72
CA SER A 419 22.21 -11.49 15.64
C SER A 419 20.69 -11.50 15.48
N LEU A 420 19.98 -10.62 16.18
CA LEU A 420 18.52 -10.46 16.04
C LEU A 420 18.15 -10.01 14.63
N VAL A 421 18.84 -9.01 14.10
CA VAL A 421 18.63 -8.51 12.73
C VAL A 421 18.95 -9.62 11.70
N ARG A 422 20.05 -10.38 11.88
CA ARG A 422 20.36 -11.51 11.00
C ARG A 422 19.28 -12.59 11.03
N LYS A 423 18.73 -12.91 12.21
CA LYS A 423 17.66 -13.91 12.34
C LYS A 423 16.38 -13.44 11.66
N ALA A 424 15.99 -12.18 11.83
CA ALA A 424 14.85 -11.61 11.12
C ALA A 424 15.03 -11.65 9.59
N LYS A 425 16.22 -11.28 9.08
CA LYS A 425 16.55 -11.38 7.65
C LYS A 425 16.46 -12.81 7.12
N ALA A 426 16.91 -13.80 7.90
CA ALA A 426 16.80 -15.20 7.52
C ALA A 426 15.33 -15.67 7.44
N LEU A 427 14.48 -15.25 8.40
CA LEU A 427 13.05 -15.55 8.36
C LEU A 427 12.35 -14.88 7.18
N SER A 428 12.67 -13.62 6.88
CA SER A 428 12.19 -12.93 5.68
C SER A 428 12.63 -13.62 4.38
N GLN A 429 13.85 -14.15 4.33
CA GLN A 429 14.29 -14.97 3.20
C GLN A 429 13.49 -16.27 3.09
N SER A 430 13.15 -16.92 4.21
CA SER A 430 12.28 -18.10 4.21
C SER A 430 10.89 -17.80 3.65
N SER A 431 10.28 -16.67 4.04
CA SER A 431 8.98 -16.23 3.51
C SER A 431 9.02 -16.01 2.00
N ARG A 432 10.05 -15.32 1.48
CA ARG A 432 10.25 -15.18 0.03
C ARG A 432 10.43 -16.51 -0.69
N ASN A 433 11.25 -17.40 -0.14
CA ASN A 433 11.53 -18.71 -0.73
C ASN A 433 10.34 -19.66 -0.71
N ALA A 434 9.36 -19.43 0.18
CA ALA A 434 8.14 -20.22 0.25
C ALA A 434 7.22 -19.99 -0.96
N VAL A 435 7.34 -18.83 -1.64
CA VAL A 435 6.58 -18.53 -2.86
C VAL A 435 7.15 -19.32 -4.02
N THR A 436 6.37 -20.23 -4.60
CA THR A 436 6.77 -21.10 -5.70
C THR A 436 5.79 -21.04 -6.86
N PRO A 437 6.21 -21.22 -8.13
CA PRO A 437 5.27 -21.19 -9.24
C PRO A 437 4.15 -22.22 -9.07
N VAL A 438 2.90 -21.79 -9.28
CA VAL A 438 1.72 -22.66 -9.25
C VAL A 438 1.35 -23.08 -10.66
N LYS A 439 1.33 -24.39 -10.91
CA LYS A 439 0.80 -24.98 -12.14
C LYS A 439 -0.68 -25.25 -11.98
N HIS A 440 -1.49 -24.78 -12.91
CA HIS A 440 -2.94 -24.94 -12.90
C HIS A 440 -3.50 -24.92 -14.31
N SER A 441 -4.78 -25.27 -14.46
CA SER A 441 -5.46 -25.21 -15.74
C SER A 441 -6.83 -24.58 -15.64
N ILE A 442 -7.24 -23.94 -16.73
CA ILE A 442 -8.60 -23.41 -16.92
C ILE A 442 -9.21 -24.17 -18.08
N LYS A 443 -10.35 -24.82 -17.84
CA LYS A 443 -11.11 -25.53 -18.87
C LYS A 443 -12.35 -24.71 -19.23
N ILE A 444 -12.56 -24.48 -20.52
CA ILE A 444 -13.63 -23.64 -21.05
C ILE A 444 -14.39 -24.45 -22.10
N GLU A 445 -15.67 -24.67 -21.85
CA GLU A 445 -16.49 -25.56 -22.69
C GLU A 445 -17.83 -24.89 -23.04
N PRO A 446 -18.26 -24.94 -24.31
CA PRO A 446 -19.63 -24.58 -24.68
C PRO A 446 -20.64 -25.40 -23.88
N VAL A 447 -21.73 -24.76 -23.45
CA VAL A 447 -22.90 -25.53 -23.00
C VAL A 447 -23.63 -26.06 -24.23
N SER A 448 -23.82 -27.37 -24.27
CA SER A 448 -24.51 -28.12 -25.34
C SER A 448 -26.01 -27.89 -25.35
#